data_AF-A0A7H1N5V2-F1
#
_entry.id   AF-A0A7H1N5V2-F1
#
_cell.length_a   1.000
_cell.length_b   1.000
_cell.length_c   1.000
_cell.angle_alpha   90.00
_cell.angle_beta   90.00
_cell.angle_gamma   90.00
#
_symmetry.space_group_name_H-M   'P 1'
#
loop_
_entity.id
_entity.type
_entity.pdbx_description
1 polymer ?
#
loop_
_entity_poly.entity_id
_entity_poly.type
_entity_poly.pdbx_seq_one_letter_code
_entity_poly.pdbx_strand_id
1 'polypeptide(L)' 'MPVQVSAVLGRATMNVSQLLKLGRGAVVELDRKVGEAIDIYVNNRLVARGEVVVVEDRLGVTMTEIVKSER' A
#
# COMPACT_ATOMS: atom_id res chain seq x y z
N MET A 1 6.83 20.10 -11.91
CA MET A 1 6.54 20.01 -10.46
C MET A 1 6.54 18.54 -10.05
N PRO A 2 7.20 18.14 -8.95
CA PRO A 2 7.19 16.75 -8.49
C PRO A 2 5.80 16.36 -7.95
N VAL A 3 5.48 15.06 -8.00
CA VAL A 3 4.25 14.48 -7.44
C VAL A 3 4.60 13.47 -6.35
N GLN A 4 3.72 13.31 -5.35
CA GLN A 4 3.90 12.31 -4.31
C GLN A 4 3.33 10.97 -4.77
N VAL A 5 4.16 9.93 -4.70
CA VAL A 5 3.78 8.55 -5.02
C VAL A 5 3.84 7.71 -3.75
N SER A 6 2.79 6.93 -3.50
CA SER A 6 2.71 6.01 -2.35
C SER A 6 2.33 4.61 -2.81
N ALA A 7 3.11 3.62 -2.39
CA ALA A 7 2.82 2.20 -2.57
C ALA A 7 2.23 1.64 -1.27
N VAL A 8 1.00 1.14 -1.31
CA VAL A 8 0.25 0.73 -0.11
C VAL A 8 0.15 -0.80 -0.06
N LEU A 9 0.93 -1.39 0.86
CA LEU A 9 0.94 -2.85 1.10
C LEU A 9 -0.43 -3.37 1.54
N GLY A 10 -1.17 -2.63 2.35
CA GLY A 10 -2.49 -3.02 2.83
C GLY A 10 -3.04 -2.00 3.81
N ARG A 11 -4.28 -2.19 4.24
CA ARG A 11 -4.98 -1.33 5.19
C ARG A 11 -5.53 -2.16 6.34
N ALA A 12 -5.76 -1.51 7.47
CA ALA A 12 -6.48 -2.09 8.59
C ALA A 12 -7.48 -1.06 9.10
N THR A 13 -8.67 -1.53 9.44
CA THR A 13 -9.69 -0.74 10.13
C THR A 13 -9.86 -1.32 11.53
N MET A 14 -9.77 -0.46 12.55
CA MET A 14 -9.93 -0.87 13.94
C MET A 14 -10.58 0.23 14.75
N ASN A 15 -11.20 -0.13 15.88
CA ASN A 15 -11.76 0.85 16.79
C ASN A 15 -10.64 1.68 17.45
N VAL A 16 -10.94 2.93 17.78
CA VAL A 16 -10.00 3.81 18.51
C VAL A 16 -9.48 3.16 19.79
N SER A 17 -10.34 2.43 20.51
CA SER A 17 -9.95 1.70 21.72
C SER A 17 -8.95 0.58 21.49
N GLN A 18 -8.93 -0.04 20.30
CA GLN A 18 -7.92 -1.03 19.91
C GLN A 18 -6.61 -0.34 19.51
N LEU A 19 -6.71 0.76 18.76
CA LEU A 19 -5.56 1.58 18.37
C LEU A 19 -4.76 2.07 19.58
N LEU A 20 -5.45 2.58 20.60
CA LEU A 20 -4.82 3.08 21.84
C LEU A 20 -4.15 1.98 22.69
N LYS A 21 -4.49 0.71 22.44
CA LYS A 21 -3.87 -0.44 23.10
C LYS A 21 -2.63 -0.97 22.36
N LEU A 22 -2.35 -0.49 21.15
CA LEU A 22 -1.16 -0.90 20.42
C LEU A 22 0.09 -0.46 21.18
N GLY A 23 0.98 -1.42 21.39
CA GLY A 23 2.25 -1.21 22.08
C GLY A 23 3.40 -1.85 21.31
N ARG A 24 4.58 -1.87 21.93
CA ARG A 24 5.74 -2.54 21.34
C ARG A 24 5.43 -4.01 21.10
N GLY A 25 5.75 -4.49 19.89
CA GLY A 25 5.53 -5.88 19.49
C GLY A 25 4.10 -6.20 19.01
N ALA A 26 3.19 -5.22 18.99
CA ALA A 26 1.86 -5.45 18.42
C ALA A 26 1.96 -5.73 16.91
N VAL A 27 1.24 -6.75 16.45
CA VAL A 27 1.09 -7.10 15.04
C VAL A 27 -0.27 -6.62 14.57
N VAL A 28 -0.29 -5.83 13.50
CA VAL A 28 -1.52 -5.36 12.86
C VAL A 28 -1.72 -6.16 11.58
N GLU A 29 -2.76 -6.98 11.57
CA GLU A 29 -3.19 -7.69 10.37
C GLU A 29 -3.78 -6.70 9.36
N LEU A 30 -3.42 -6.86 8.09
CA LEU A 30 -3.89 -6.03 6.99
C LEU A 30 -4.95 -6.78 6.18
N ASP A 31 -5.73 -6.04 5.41
CA ASP A 31 -6.81 -6.54 4.54
C ASP A 31 -6.32 -7.31 3.28
N ARG A 32 -5.00 -7.37 3.05
CA ARG A 32 -4.41 -7.92 1.83
C ARG A 32 -3.67 -9.23 2.10
N LYS A 33 -3.83 -10.20 1.19
CA LYS A 33 -3.10 -11.49 1.28
C LYS A 33 -1.71 -11.39 0.65
N VAL A 34 -0.83 -12.31 1.07
CA VAL A 34 0.48 -12.48 0.45
C VAL A 34 0.33 -12.81 -1.04
N GLY A 35 1.09 -12.10 -1.88
CA GLY A 35 1.07 -12.28 -3.34
C GLY A 35 0.02 -11.46 -4.08
N GLU A 36 -0.88 -10.75 -3.39
CA GLU A 36 -1.83 -9.85 -4.05
C GLU A 36 -1.15 -8.53 -4.46
N ALA A 37 -1.46 -8.05 -5.67
CA ALA A 37 -0.87 -6.84 -6.24
C ALA A 37 -1.28 -5.57 -5.46
N ILE A 38 -0.32 -4.88 -4.86
CA ILE A 38 -0.48 -3.69 -4.01
C ILE A 38 -1.00 -2.46 -4.76
N ASP A 39 -1.61 -1.53 -4.03
CA ASP A 39 -2.15 -0.30 -4.61
C ASP A 39 -1.05 0.77 -4.75
N ILE A 40 -1.08 1.51 -5.86
CA ILE A 40 -0.19 2.64 -6.11
C ILE A 40 -1.02 3.92 -6.23
N TYR A 41 -0.71 4.90 -5.39
CA TYR A 41 -1.37 6.18 -5.32
C TYR A 41 -0.47 7.31 -5.81
N VAL A 42 -1.06 8.27 -6.52
CA VAL A 42 -0.44 9.57 -6.84
C VAL A 42 -1.35 10.66 -6.28
N ASN A 43 -0.85 11.49 -5.38
CA ASN A 43 -1.63 12.54 -4.70
C ASN A 43 -2.99 12.01 -4.19
N ASN A 44 -2.97 10.86 -3.49
CA ASN A 44 -4.15 10.18 -2.93
C ASN A 44 -5.16 9.62 -3.93
N ARG A 45 -4.87 9.62 -5.24
CA ARG A 45 -5.67 8.94 -6.26
C ARG A 45 -5.06 7.59 -6.61
N LEU A 46 -5.85 6.52 -6.60
CA LEU A 46 -5.42 5.20 -7.08
C LEU A 46 -5.16 5.30 -8.58
N VAL A 47 -3.93 5.01 -8.99
CA VAL A 47 -3.53 5.08 -10.41
C VAL A 47 -3.17 3.72 -10.98
N ALA A 48 -2.81 2.75 -10.13
CA ALA A 48 -2.33 1.46 -10.57
C ALA A 48 -2.30 0.41 -9.45
N ARG A 49 -2.04 -0.82 -9.88
CA ARG A 49 -1.66 -1.95 -9.02
C ARG A 49 -0.31 -2.50 -9.45
N GLY A 50 0.41 -3.11 -8.52
CA GLY A 50 1.73 -3.66 -8.81
C GLY A 50 2.20 -4.70 -7.81
N GLU A 51 3.26 -5.40 -8.16
CA GLU A 51 3.89 -6.39 -7.30
C GLU A 51 5.11 -5.80 -6.62
N VAL A 52 5.29 -6.10 -5.33
CA VAL A 52 6.47 -5.67 -4.57
C VAL A 52 7.66 -6.49 -5.03
N VAL A 53 8.74 -5.79 -5.37
CA VAL A 53 10.02 -6.39 -5.78
C VAL A 53 11.14 -5.83 -4.92
N VAL A 54 12.25 -6.56 -4.80
CA VAL A 54 13.46 -6.06 -4.16
C VAL A 54 14.46 -5.71 -5.25
N VAL A 55 14.95 -4.48 -5.24
CA VAL A 55 15.95 -3.96 -6.18
C VAL A 55 17.08 -3.37 -5.36
N GLU A 56 18.29 -3.96 -5.45
CA GLU A 56 19.49 -3.47 -4.75
C GLU A 56 19.24 -3.18 -3.26
N ASP A 57 18.64 -4.15 -2.55
CA ASP A 57 18.25 -4.07 -1.13
C ASP A 57 17.19 -3.02 -0.79
N ARG A 58 16.52 -2.45 -1.80
CA ARG A 58 15.41 -1.51 -1.63
C ARG A 58 14.10 -2.14 -2.08
N LEU A 59 13.01 -1.73 -1.46
CA LEU A 59 11.67 -2.04 -1.94
C LEU A 59 11.38 -1.25 -3.22
N GLY A 60 10.97 -1.95 -4.26
CA GLY A 60 10.44 -1.43 -5.51
C GLY A 60 9.05 -1.98 -5.78
N VAL A 61 8.40 -1.46 -6.82
CA VAL A 61 7.09 -1.94 -7.28
C VAL A 61 7.10 -2.05 -8.79
N THR A 62 6.78 -3.23 -9.31
CA THR A 62 6.55 -3.44 -10.74
C THR A 62 5.08 -3.24 -11.03
N MET A 63 4.75 -2.34 -11.95
CA MET A 63 3.35 -2.08 -12.31
C MET A 63 2.76 -3.27 -13.07
N THR A 64 1.65 -3.81 -12.59
CA THR A 64 0.93 -4.91 -13.23
C THR A 64 -0.32 -4.41 -13.97
N GLU A 65 -0.98 -3.39 -13.43
CA GLU A 65 -2.18 -2.80 -14.03
C GLU A 65 -2.20 -1.30 -13.83
N ILE A 66 -2.55 -0.54 -14.88
CA ILE A 66 -2.79 0.90 -14.79
C ILE A 66 -4.30 1.12 -14.76
N VAL A 67 -4.79 1.72 -13.69
CA VAL A 67 -6.19 2.10 -13.55
C VAL A 67 -6.42 3.30 -14.46
N LYS A 68 -7.14 3.10 -15.57
CA LYS A 68 -7.53 4.19 -16.45
C LYS A 68 -8.40 5.16 -15.66
N SER A 69 -7.96 6.41 -15.62
CA SER A 69 -8.84 7.49 -15.22
C SER A 69 -9.85 7.70 -16.35
N GLU A 70 -11.11 7.35 -16.14
CA GLU A 70 -12.19 7.83 -17.00
C GLU A 70 -12.10 9.36 -17.02
N ARG A 71 -12.01 9.90 -18.22
CA ARG A 71 -12.12 11.34 -18.49
C ARG A 71 -13.58 11.71 -18.58
#